data_AF-A0A2X4XHI5-F1
#
_entry.id   AF-A0A2X4XHI5-F1
#
_cell.length_a   1.000
_cell.length_b   1.000
_cell.length_c   1.000
_cell.angle_alpha   90.00
_cell.angle_beta   90.00
_cell.angle_gamma   90.00
#
_symmetry.space_group_name_H-M   'P 1'
#
loop_
_entity.id
_entity.type
_entity.pdbx_description
1 polymer ?
#
loop_
_entity_poly.entity_id
_entity_poly.type
_entity_poly.pdbx_seq_one_letter_code
_entity_poly.pdbx_strand_id
1 'polypeptide(L)' 'MNLVGADVVEVSPPYDRSGNTALLAANLLFEMLCVLPDR' A
#
# COMPACT_ATOMS: atom_id res chain seq x y z
N MET A 1 17.04 -10.19 -0.31
CA MET A 1 16.57 -8.80 -0.53
C MET A 1 16.66 -8.09 0.82
N ASN A 2 17.11 -6.84 0.85
CA ASN A 2 17.25 -6.05 2.08
C ASN A 2 16.26 -4.88 2.02
N LEU A 3 14.97 -5.19 2.21
CA LEU A 3 13.91 -4.20 2.17
C LEU A 3 13.81 -3.53 3.55
N VAL A 4 14.09 -2.22 3.59
CA VAL A 4 14.16 -1.43 4.84
C VAL A 4 12.90 -0.60 5.10
N GLY A 5 11.98 -0.55 4.13
CA GLY A 5 10.75 0.23 4.19
C GLY A 5 10.10 0.33 2.81
N ALA A 6 8.83 0.74 2.78
CA ALA A 6 8.06 0.99 1.57
C ALA A 6 6.96 2.03 1.83
N ASP A 7 6.50 2.70 0.78
CA ASP A 7 5.38 3.63 0.80
C ASP A 7 4.39 3.34 -0.35
N VAL A 8 3.14 3.80 -0.19
CA VAL A 8 2.14 3.84 -1.26
C VAL A 8 1.70 5.28 -1.41
N VAL A 9 1.94 5.83 -2.60
CA VAL A 9 1.65 7.23 -2.94
C VAL A 9 0.57 7.32 -4.01
N GLU A 10 0.10 8.53 -4.29
CA GLU A 10 -0.89 8.83 -5.34
C GLU A 10 -2.29 8.23 -5.14
N VAL A 11 -2.64 7.86 -3.90
CA VAL A 11 -4.04 7.61 -3.55
C VAL A 11 -4.74 8.96 -3.41
N SER A 12 -5.67 9.25 -4.32
CA SER A 12 -6.42 10.50 -4.32
C SER A 12 -7.92 10.24 -4.10
N PRO A 13 -8.39 10.24 -2.83
CA PRO A 13 -9.81 10.02 -2.50
C PRO A 13 -10.80 10.90 -3.29
N PRO A 14 -10.50 12.18 -3.60
CA PRO A 14 -11.40 13.00 -4.41
C PRO A 14 -11.66 12.46 -5.83
N TYR A 15 -10.72 11.69 -6.39
CA TYR A 15 -10.82 11.11 -7.73
C TYR A 15 -11.23 9.63 -7.70
N ASP A 16 -11.25 8.99 -6.54
CA ASP A 16 -11.58 7.59 -6.35
C ASP A 16 -13.05 7.41 -5.92
N ARG A 17 -13.97 7.60 -6.86
CA ARG A 17 -15.43 7.62 -6.61
C ARG A 17 -15.99 6.34 -6.00
N SER A 18 -15.34 5.20 -6.24
CA SER A 18 -15.76 3.88 -5.75
C SER A 18 -14.84 3.32 -4.67
N GLY A 19 -13.78 4.04 -4.29
CA GLY A 19 -12.79 3.56 -3.33
C GLY A 19 -11.90 2.43 -3.85
N ASN A 20 -11.84 2.22 -5.17
CA ASN A 20 -11.10 1.13 -5.77
C ASN A 20 -9.58 1.32 -5.62
N THR A 21 -9.11 2.56 -5.81
CA THR A 21 -7.70 2.89 -5.64
C THR A 21 -7.29 2.79 -4.17
N ALA A 22 -8.15 3.24 -3.25
CA ALA A 22 -7.92 3.11 -1.81
C ALA A 22 -7.89 1.63 -1.36
N LEU A 23 -8.82 0.81 -1.86
CA LEU A 23 -8.86 -0.64 -1.56
C LEU A 23 -7.62 -1.35 -2.11
N LEU A 24 -7.22 -1.03 -3.34
CA LEU A 24 -6.00 -1.57 -3.93
C LEU A 24 -4.77 -1.17 -3.11
N ALA A 25 -4.64 0.09 -2.73
CA ALA A 25 -3.55 0.58 -1.90
C ALA A 25 -3.47 -0.14 -0.55
N ALA A 26 -4.61 -0.42 0.07
CA ALA A 26 -4.67 -1.19 1.32
C ALA A 26 -4.14 -2.63 1.14
N ASN A 27 -4.53 -3.31 0.05
CA ASN A 27 -4.03 -4.65 -0.25
C ASN A 27 -2.52 -4.65 -0.52
N LEU A 28 -2.01 -3.68 -1.27
CA LEU A 28 -0.57 -3.53 -1.52
C LEU A 28 0.20 -3.28 -0.22
N LEU A 29 -0.29 -2.41 0.67
CA LEU A 29 0.31 -2.16 1.97
C LEU A 29 0.35 -3.43 2.83
N PHE A 30 -0.69 -4.25 2.79
CA PHE A 30 -0.72 -5.54 3.47
C PHE A 30 0.35 -6.51 2.91
N GLU A 31 0.45 -6.63 1.59
CA GLU A 31 1.49 -7.44 0.96
C GLU A 31 2.91 -6.94 1.32
N MET A 32 3.11 -5.62 1.33
CA MET A 32 4.37 -5.01 1.74
C MET A 32 4.69 -5.27 3.21
N LEU A 33 3.69 -5.24 4.09
CA LEU A 33 3.86 -5.64 5.49
C LEU A 33 4.28 -7.11 5.62
N CYS A 34 3.70 -8.02 4.81
CA CYS A 34 4.05 -9.44 4.84
C CYS A 34 5.49 -9.74 4.39
N VAL A 35 6.09 -8.88 3.56
CA VAL A 35 7.48 -9.06 3.07
C VAL A 35 8.50 -8.20 3.81
N LEU A 36 8.04 -7.23 4.62
CA LEU A 36 8.92 -6.47 5.50
C LEU A 36 9.44 -7.40 6.60
N PRO A 37 10.74 -7.34 6.92
CA PRO A 37 11.32 -8.20 7.94
C PRO A 37 10.70 -7.89 9.32
N ASP A 38 10.09 -8.89 9.94
CA ASP A 38 9.84 -8.89 11.37
C ASP A 38 11.19 -8.80 12.09
N ARG A 39 11.31 -7.82 12.99
CA ARG A 39 12.55 -7.43 13.68
C ARG A 39 13.42 -8.59 14.15
#